data_AF-A0A2H4X7G1-F1
#
_entry.id   AF-A0A2H4X7G1-F1
#
_cell.length_a   1.000
_cell.length_b   1.000
_cell.length_c   1.000
_cell.angle_alpha   90.00
_cell.angle_beta   90.00
_cell.angle_gamma   90.00
#
_symmetry.space_group_name_H-M   'P 1'
#
loop_
_entity.id
_entity.type
_entity.pdbx_description
1 polymer ?
#
loop_
_entity_poly.entity_id
_entity_poly.type
_entity_poly.pdbx_seq_one_letter_code
_entity_poly.pdbx_strand_id
1 'polypeptide(L)'
;RLFNSTRLPKLNRDELVTDEKGRHLLVLKRGNFYVFDVLDKDGDIVKASEIQANLQYILSDTSPAPEFPLGYLTSEERNTWALLRQKLLDNGNQEALKKVDSAVFCLCLDDFPIKDRIHLSHNMLHGSSVNRWYDKSFSIIMAEDGTAAINFEHSWGDGVAVLRFQNEVFKDSTQRPAVSPQSEPAAVDPSTIVQKLHFNLDDSLKAAIKNAKEKFDATASSLTIDTMEFKRGGKEFLKTQKLSPDAVSQLSFQMAFLRQYGQTT
;
A
#
# COMPACT_ATOMS: atom_id res chain seq x y z
N ARG A 1 -15.36 -1.62 -1.33
CA ARG A 1 -14.83 -0.26 -1.04
C ARG A 1 -13.40 -0.15 -1.57
N LEU A 2 -13.19 -0.43 -2.86
CA LEU A 2 -11.84 -0.41 -3.44
C LEU A 2 -11.32 1.02 -3.53
N PHE A 3 -12.09 1.91 -4.14
CA PHE A 3 -11.63 3.26 -4.45
C PHE A 3 -12.15 4.30 -3.47
N ASN A 4 -11.42 5.42 -3.38
CA ASN A 4 -11.77 6.61 -2.60
C ASN A 4 -12.08 6.33 -1.12
N SER A 5 -11.54 5.22 -0.61
CA SER A 5 -11.93 4.67 0.68
C SER A 5 -10.74 4.55 1.62
N THR A 6 -10.98 4.75 2.91
CA THR A 6 -9.98 4.56 3.96
C THR A 6 -10.67 4.19 5.28
N ARG A 7 -9.89 3.59 6.18
CA ARG A 7 -10.26 3.31 7.56
C ARG A 7 -9.80 4.45 8.46
N LEU A 8 -10.73 5.26 8.96
CA LEU A 8 -10.42 6.32 9.91
C LEU A 8 -10.29 5.73 11.32
N PRO A 9 -9.19 6.02 12.04
CA PRO A 9 -9.09 5.64 13.44
C PRO A 9 -10.09 6.45 14.28
N LYS A 10 -10.81 5.76 15.16
CA LYS A 10 -11.75 6.36 16.13
C LYS A 10 -11.60 5.66 17.47
N LEU A 11 -11.96 6.33 18.55
CA LEU A 11 -11.97 5.69 19.87
C LEU A 11 -12.96 4.53 19.88
N ASN A 12 -12.53 3.39 20.42
CA ASN A 12 -13.26 2.13 20.55
C ASN A 12 -13.59 1.38 19.25
N ARG A 13 -14.00 2.09 18.18
CA ARG A 13 -14.33 1.45 16.90
C ARG A 13 -14.11 2.41 15.73
N ASP A 14 -13.14 2.07 14.89
CA ASP A 14 -12.81 2.75 13.64
C ASP A 14 -14.00 2.84 12.67
N GLU A 15 -13.88 3.76 11.72
CA GLU A 15 -14.91 4.07 10.74
C GLU A 15 -14.40 3.86 9.31
N LEU A 16 -15.19 3.18 8.47
CA LEU A 16 -14.90 3.05 7.04
C LEU A 16 -15.58 4.18 6.27
N VAL A 17 -14.78 5.06 5.69
CA VAL A 17 -15.27 6.21 4.91
C VAL A 17 -14.97 6.04 3.44
N THR A 18 -15.83 6.59 2.60
CA THR A 18 -15.67 6.65 1.15
C THR A 18 -16.13 8.02 0.67
N ASP A 19 -15.32 8.68 -0.16
CA ASP A 19 -15.70 9.92 -0.86
C ASP A 19 -15.75 9.67 -2.37
N GLU A 20 -16.92 9.29 -2.87
CA GLU A 20 -17.12 8.93 -4.29
C GLU A 20 -16.84 10.09 -5.26
N LYS A 21 -16.67 11.32 -4.77
CA LYS A 21 -16.32 12.49 -5.59
C LYS A 21 -14.81 12.66 -5.75
N GLY A 22 -13.98 11.87 -5.08
CA GLY A 22 -12.53 11.97 -5.16
C GLY A 22 -12.00 11.60 -6.55
N ARG A 23 -11.17 12.47 -7.13
CA ARG A 23 -10.64 12.32 -8.50
C ARG A 23 -9.11 12.17 -8.54
N HIS A 24 -8.44 12.39 -7.41
CA HIS A 24 -6.99 12.42 -7.31
C HIS A 24 -6.40 11.11 -6.82
N LEU A 25 -5.18 10.84 -7.28
CA LEU A 25 -4.31 9.78 -6.78
C LEU A 25 -3.47 10.32 -5.62
N LEU A 26 -3.24 9.48 -4.61
CA LEU A 26 -2.21 9.70 -3.60
C LEU A 26 -0.97 8.92 -3.98
N VAL A 27 0.19 9.59 -4.03
CA VAL A 27 1.49 8.96 -4.29
C VAL A 27 2.42 9.21 -3.11
N LEU A 28 3.08 8.15 -2.64
CA LEU A 28 4.10 8.19 -1.59
C LEU A 28 5.46 7.84 -2.21
N LYS A 29 6.45 8.71 -1.99
CA LYS A 29 7.85 8.45 -2.33
C LYS A 29 8.75 8.94 -1.20
N ARG A 30 9.59 8.05 -0.67
CA ARG A 30 10.45 8.33 0.50
C ARG A 30 9.67 8.93 1.68
N GLY A 31 8.41 8.55 1.86
CA GLY A 31 7.53 9.10 2.92
C GLY A 31 7.08 10.55 2.72
N ASN A 32 7.35 11.14 1.55
CA ASN A 32 6.71 12.37 1.10
C ASN A 32 5.38 12.03 0.40
N PHE A 33 4.39 12.90 0.54
CA PHE A 33 3.03 12.71 0.05
C PHE A 33 2.77 13.66 -1.12
N TYR A 34 2.26 13.13 -2.22
CA TYR A 34 1.92 13.89 -3.42
C TYR A 34 0.51 13.53 -3.87
N VAL A 35 -0.21 14.51 -4.43
CA VAL A 35 -1.51 14.27 -5.04
C VAL A 35 -1.63 14.98 -6.38
N PHE A 36 -2.33 14.35 -7.32
CA PHE A 36 -2.75 14.95 -8.59
C PHE A 36 -3.99 14.22 -9.11
N ASP A 37 -4.80 14.91 -9.92
CA ASP A 37 -6.02 14.34 -10.52
C ASP A 37 -5.69 13.24 -11.54
N VAL A 38 -6.39 12.12 -11.46
CA VAL A 38 -6.35 11.02 -12.46
C VAL A 38 -7.69 10.85 -13.18
N LEU A 39 -8.73 11.51 -12.69
CA LEU A 39 -10.02 11.71 -13.36
C LEU A 39 -10.24 13.21 -13.54
N ASP A 40 -10.65 13.64 -14.72
CA ASP A 40 -11.00 15.04 -14.96
C ASP A 40 -12.38 15.41 -14.40
N LYS A 41 -12.79 16.66 -14.57
CA LYS A 41 -14.07 17.19 -14.05
C LYS A 41 -15.29 16.57 -14.73
N ASP A 42 -15.12 16.01 -15.93
CA ASP A 42 -16.18 15.40 -16.74
C ASP A 42 -16.29 13.89 -16.44
N GLY A 43 -15.31 13.34 -15.71
CA GLY A 43 -15.27 11.95 -15.26
C GLY A 43 -14.39 11.05 -16.13
N ASP A 44 -13.73 11.61 -17.14
CA ASP A 44 -12.83 10.88 -18.02
C ASP A 44 -11.46 10.69 -17.36
N ILE A 45 -10.75 9.63 -17.77
CA ILE A 45 -9.39 9.38 -17.30
C ILE A 45 -8.45 10.42 -17.90
N VAL A 46 -7.66 11.07 -17.05
CA VAL A 46 -6.60 12.00 -17.49
C VAL A 46 -5.64 11.27 -18.43
N LYS A 47 -5.19 11.95 -19.49
CA LYS A 47 -4.34 11.31 -20.52
C LYS A 47 -3.13 10.62 -19.89
N ALA A 48 -2.85 9.40 -20.34
CA ALA A 48 -1.76 8.60 -19.79
C ALA A 48 -0.39 9.29 -19.86
N SER A 49 -0.14 10.08 -20.92
CA SER A 49 1.07 10.89 -21.07
C SER A 49 1.20 12.01 -20.03
N GLU A 50 0.09 12.56 -19.53
CA GLU A 50 0.07 13.56 -18.45
C GLU A 50 0.30 12.90 -17.08
N ILE A 51 -0.33 11.75 -16.83
CA ILE A 51 -0.06 10.93 -15.64
C ILE A 51 1.42 10.51 -15.60
N GLN A 52 1.98 10.11 -16.75
CA GLN A 52 3.41 9.79 -16.90
C GLN A 52 4.29 10.98 -16.53
N ALA A 53 3.99 12.18 -17.04
CA ALA A 53 4.73 13.41 -16.71
C ALA A 53 4.69 13.71 -15.20
N ASN A 54 3.52 13.57 -14.57
CA ASN A 54 3.33 13.78 -13.12
C ASN A 54 4.11 12.76 -12.27
N LEU A 55 4.09 11.48 -12.65
CA LEU A 55 4.86 10.44 -11.95
C LEU A 55 6.37 10.62 -12.15
N GLN A 56 6.82 10.99 -13.34
CA GLN A 56 8.23 11.33 -13.60
C GLN A 56 8.70 12.52 -12.76
N TYR A 57 7.86 13.55 -12.62
CA TYR A 57 8.13 14.68 -11.73
C TYR A 57 8.33 14.22 -10.28
N ILE A 58 7.44 13.38 -9.74
CA ILE A 58 7.57 12.82 -8.39
C ILE A 58 8.85 11.97 -8.26
N LEU A 59 9.14 11.12 -9.25
CA LEU A 59 10.36 10.32 -9.28
C LEU A 59 11.63 11.18 -9.26
N SER A 60 11.60 12.32 -9.94
CA SER A 60 12.70 13.29 -9.99
C SER A 60 12.89 14.11 -8.70
N ASP A 61 11.91 14.15 -7.80
CA ASP A 61 12.04 14.85 -6.51
C ASP A 61 13.12 14.18 -5.65
N THR A 62 14.21 14.91 -5.40
CA THR A 62 15.38 14.45 -4.64
C THR A 62 15.27 14.70 -3.14
N SER A 63 14.14 15.25 -2.66
CA SER A 63 13.88 15.48 -1.24
C SER A 63 14.17 14.22 -0.42
N PRO A 64 14.86 14.33 0.72
CA PRO A 64 15.07 13.20 1.61
C PRO A 64 13.74 12.76 2.22
N ALA A 65 13.77 11.60 2.89
CA ALA A 65 12.66 11.24 3.75
C ALA A 65 12.48 12.30 4.85
N PRO A 66 11.23 12.68 5.20
CA PRO A 66 10.99 13.57 6.32
C PRO A 66 11.62 13.03 7.61
N GLU A 67 12.12 13.91 8.49
CA GLU A 67 12.66 13.50 9.79
C GLU A 67 11.62 12.74 10.63
N PHE A 68 10.33 13.07 10.44
CA PHE A 68 9.20 12.46 11.12
C PHE A 68 8.16 11.92 10.11
N PRO A 69 8.37 10.73 9.54
CA PRO A 69 7.46 10.15 8.56
C PRO A 69 6.09 9.80 9.16
N LEU A 70 5.02 10.33 8.58
CA LEU A 70 3.66 10.11 9.07
C LEU A 70 3.15 8.68 8.91
N GLY A 71 3.69 7.91 7.97
CA GLY A 71 3.26 6.53 7.72
C GLY A 71 3.32 5.64 8.97
N TYR A 72 4.28 5.90 9.86
CA TYR A 72 4.40 5.22 11.17
C TYR A 72 3.13 5.33 12.02
N LEU A 73 2.43 6.46 11.97
CA LEU A 73 1.23 6.65 12.79
C LEU A 73 0.09 5.72 12.39
N THR A 74 0.00 5.33 11.11
CA THR A 74 -1.02 4.36 10.65
C THR A 74 -0.75 2.92 11.11
N SER A 75 0.44 2.66 11.66
CA SER A 75 0.80 1.36 12.25
C SER A 75 0.61 1.27 13.78
N GLU A 76 0.19 2.36 14.42
CA GLU A 76 -0.05 2.38 15.87
C GLU A 76 -1.30 1.59 16.29
N GLU A 77 -1.38 1.33 17.59
CA GLU A 77 -2.62 0.86 18.22
C GLU A 77 -3.76 1.86 17.94
N ARG A 78 -4.97 1.34 17.68
CA ARG A 78 -6.04 2.11 17.03
C ARG A 78 -6.55 3.28 17.86
N ASN A 79 -6.67 3.14 19.18
CA ASN A 79 -7.05 4.26 20.05
C ASN A 79 -5.93 5.32 20.12
N THR A 80 -4.68 4.89 20.19
CA THR A 80 -3.51 5.77 20.15
C THR A 80 -3.50 6.56 18.85
N TRP A 81 -3.68 5.89 17.71
CA TRP A 81 -3.75 6.53 16.41
C TRP A 81 -4.96 7.49 16.32
N ALA A 82 -6.13 7.13 16.86
CA ALA A 82 -7.30 8.00 16.87
C ALA A 82 -7.02 9.35 17.57
N LEU A 83 -6.35 9.31 18.73
CA LEU A 83 -5.98 10.51 19.48
C LEU A 83 -4.94 11.35 18.72
N LEU A 84 -3.93 10.71 18.14
CA LEU A 84 -2.89 11.41 17.37
C LEU A 84 -3.42 12.00 16.07
N ARG A 85 -4.36 11.32 15.41
CA ARG A 85 -5.04 11.86 14.23
C ARG A 85 -5.88 13.07 14.58
N GLN A 86 -6.56 13.09 15.73
CA GLN A 86 -7.24 14.29 16.20
C GLN A 86 -6.25 15.44 16.42
N LYS A 87 -5.10 15.19 17.05
CA LYS A 87 -4.03 16.21 17.19
C LYS A 87 -3.51 16.71 15.85
N LEU A 88 -3.37 15.86 14.83
CA LEU A 88 -3.02 16.32 13.48
C LEU A 88 -4.08 17.29 12.94
N LEU A 89 -5.37 16.98 13.11
CA LEU A 89 -6.44 17.89 12.69
C LEU A 89 -6.37 19.21 13.46
N ASP A 90 -6.19 19.17 14.78
CA ASP A 90 -6.09 20.36 15.63
C ASP A 90 -4.87 21.23 15.26
N ASN A 91 -3.80 20.61 14.73
CA ASN A 91 -2.60 21.30 14.25
C ASN A 91 -2.71 21.80 12.78
N GLY A 92 -3.91 21.90 12.23
CA GLY A 92 -4.13 22.52 10.91
C GLY A 92 -3.95 21.59 9.70
N ASN A 93 -3.96 20.27 9.90
CA ASN A 93 -3.73 19.29 8.82
C ASN A 93 -5.00 18.77 8.13
N GLN A 94 -6.15 19.43 8.33
CA GLN A 94 -7.47 18.94 7.86
C GLN A 94 -7.50 18.74 6.35
N GLU A 95 -7.04 19.72 5.57
CA GLU A 95 -7.03 19.66 4.11
C GLU A 95 -6.10 18.57 3.57
N ALA A 96 -4.91 18.43 4.15
CA ALA A 96 -3.94 17.40 3.76
C ALA A 96 -4.47 15.99 4.07
N LEU A 97 -5.01 15.77 5.29
CA LEU A 97 -5.61 14.49 5.67
C LEU A 97 -6.83 14.15 4.82
N LYS A 98 -7.70 15.12 4.51
CA LYS A 98 -8.84 14.90 3.62
C LYS A 98 -8.39 14.42 2.25
N LYS A 99 -7.33 14.99 1.68
CA LYS A 99 -6.74 14.56 0.41
C LYS A 99 -6.19 13.13 0.49
N VAL A 100 -5.52 12.77 1.57
CA VAL A 100 -5.04 11.40 1.81
C VAL A 100 -6.21 10.41 1.87
N ASP A 101 -7.25 10.73 2.65
CA ASP A 101 -8.40 9.85 2.89
C ASP A 101 -9.18 9.57 1.58
N SER A 102 -9.49 10.64 0.84
CA SER A 102 -10.40 10.63 -0.32
C SER A 102 -9.76 10.22 -1.65
N ALA A 103 -8.44 10.10 -1.72
CA ALA A 103 -7.74 9.69 -2.94
C ALA A 103 -8.24 8.34 -3.47
N VAL A 104 -8.21 8.14 -4.79
CA VAL A 104 -8.74 6.91 -5.43
C VAL A 104 -8.11 5.66 -4.84
N PHE A 105 -6.80 5.65 -4.64
CA PHE A 105 -6.01 4.67 -3.90
C PHE A 105 -4.64 5.30 -3.57
N CYS A 106 -3.76 4.55 -2.92
CA CYS A 106 -2.38 4.98 -2.64
C CYS A 106 -1.39 4.26 -3.57
N LEU A 107 -0.48 4.99 -4.20
CA LEU A 107 0.64 4.44 -4.96
C LEU A 107 1.94 4.68 -4.19
N CYS A 108 2.65 3.64 -3.80
CA CYS A 108 3.93 3.72 -3.11
C CYS A 108 5.05 3.44 -4.11
N LEU A 109 5.91 4.43 -4.36
CA LEU A 109 7.09 4.30 -5.20
C LEU A 109 8.30 4.08 -4.28
N ASP A 110 8.75 2.82 -4.20
CA ASP A 110 9.94 2.43 -3.45
C ASP A 110 11.19 2.59 -4.34
N ASP A 111 12.23 3.22 -3.79
CA ASP A 111 13.44 3.63 -4.52
C ASP A 111 14.60 2.64 -4.35
N PHE A 112 14.26 1.36 -4.29
CA PHE A 112 15.20 0.25 -4.23
C PHE A 112 14.63 -0.97 -4.96
N PRO A 113 15.49 -1.84 -5.52
CA PRO A 113 15.06 -3.08 -6.14
C PRO A 113 14.79 -4.16 -5.09
N ILE A 114 14.01 -5.17 -5.48
CA ILE A 114 13.79 -6.36 -4.66
C ILE A 114 15.01 -7.29 -4.78
N LYS A 115 15.42 -7.85 -3.65
CA LYS A 115 16.68 -8.62 -3.54
C LYS A 115 16.42 -10.11 -3.75
N ASP A 116 15.40 -10.61 -3.07
CA ASP A 116 14.96 -12.00 -3.07
C ASP A 116 13.49 -12.07 -2.61
N ARG A 117 12.94 -13.29 -2.51
CA ARG A 117 11.55 -13.51 -2.11
C ARG A 117 11.25 -13.16 -0.65
N ILE A 118 12.26 -13.24 0.22
CA ILE A 118 12.13 -12.88 1.63
C ILE A 118 12.02 -11.35 1.73
N HIS A 119 12.93 -10.63 1.07
CA HIS A 119 12.88 -9.17 0.96
C HIS A 119 11.57 -8.71 0.32
N LEU A 120 11.11 -9.36 -0.76
CA LEU A 120 9.81 -9.10 -1.38
C LEU A 120 8.68 -9.20 -0.35
N SER A 121 8.63 -10.33 0.38
CA SER A 121 7.54 -10.59 1.33
C SER A 121 7.52 -9.56 2.45
N HIS A 122 8.68 -9.24 3.04
CA HIS A 122 8.78 -8.18 4.05
C HIS A 122 8.38 -6.81 3.49
N ASN A 123 8.86 -6.45 2.28
CA ASN A 123 8.59 -5.14 1.69
C ASN A 123 7.11 -4.91 1.36
N MET A 124 6.45 -5.94 0.81
CA MET A 124 5.05 -5.85 0.39
C MET A 124 4.06 -6.06 1.55
N LEU A 125 4.48 -6.77 2.61
CA LEU A 125 3.68 -6.95 3.82
C LEU A 125 3.68 -5.70 4.71
N HIS A 126 4.87 -5.18 5.03
CA HIS A 126 5.01 -4.04 5.94
C HIS A 126 6.01 -2.98 5.44
N GLY A 127 7.08 -3.35 4.74
CA GLY A 127 8.10 -2.38 4.32
C GLY A 127 8.66 -1.58 5.51
N SER A 128 9.12 -0.35 5.26
CA SER A 128 9.72 0.52 6.27
C SER A 128 8.73 1.39 7.05
N SER A 129 7.41 1.25 6.85
CA SER A 129 6.33 2.14 7.36
C SER A 129 6.43 3.61 6.93
N VAL A 130 7.62 4.10 6.59
CA VAL A 130 7.89 5.44 6.05
C VAL A 130 7.07 5.71 4.78
N ASN A 131 7.01 4.73 3.88
CA ASN A 131 6.43 4.87 2.54
C ASN A 131 5.12 4.10 2.38
N ARG A 132 4.30 4.01 3.44
CA ARG A 132 3.01 3.31 3.47
C ARG A 132 1.95 4.16 4.17
N TRP A 133 0.70 3.99 3.76
CA TRP A 133 -0.48 4.50 4.47
C TRP A 133 -1.46 3.35 4.68
N TYR A 134 -1.30 2.61 5.79
CA TYR A 134 -1.99 1.32 5.98
C TYR A 134 -3.51 1.43 6.12
N ASP A 135 -4.01 2.61 6.44
CA ASP A 135 -5.46 2.86 6.53
C ASP A 135 -6.14 2.98 5.17
N LYS A 136 -5.39 3.15 4.06
CA LYS A 136 -6.00 3.21 2.74
C LYS A 136 -6.64 1.86 2.42
N SER A 137 -7.78 1.85 1.72
CA SER A 137 -8.42 0.62 1.23
C SER A 137 -7.41 -0.36 0.62
N PHE A 138 -6.52 0.16 -0.24
CA PHE A 138 -5.31 -0.51 -0.67
C PHE A 138 -4.24 0.47 -1.13
N SER A 139 -3.01 -0.01 -1.16
CA SER A 139 -1.85 0.60 -1.80
C SER A 139 -1.33 -0.31 -2.91
N ILE A 140 -1.03 0.26 -4.08
CA ILE A 140 -0.16 -0.40 -5.07
C ILE A 140 1.27 0.01 -4.71
N ILE A 141 2.12 -0.96 -4.46
CA ILE A 141 3.55 -0.74 -4.19
C ILE A 141 4.31 -1.10 -5.45
N MET A 142 5.23 -0.23 -5.88
CA MET A 142 6.11 -0.46 -7.01
C MET A 142 7.55 -0.17 -6.60
N ALA A 143 8.40 -1.19 -6.68
CA ALA A 143 9.84 -1.08 -6.47
C ALA A 143 10.56 -0.54 -7.72
N GLU A 144 11.81 -0.13 -7.55
CA GLU A 144 12.64 0.45 -8.62
C GLU A 144 12.82 -0.51 -9.81
N ASP A 145 12.86 -1.81 -9.56
CA ASP A 145 12.98 -2.86 -10.58
C ASP A 145 11.64 -3.18 -11.30
N GLY A 146 10.57 -2.45 -10.97
CA GLY A 146 9.23 -2.66 -11.52
C GLY A 146 8.43 -3.76 -10.81
N THR A 147 8.98 -4.42 -9.78
CA THR A 147 8.21 -5.38 -8.97
C THR A 147 7.05 -4.66 -8.30
N ALA A 148 5.83 -5.15 -8.52
CA ALA A 148 4.62 -4.55 -8.00
C ALA A 148 3.78 -5.52 -7.16
N ALA A 149 3.12 -5.00 -6.13
CA ALA A 149 2.18 -5.74 -5.30
C ALA A 149 1.04 -4.85 -4.79
N ILE A 150 -0.02 -5.48 -4.26
CA ILE A 150 -1.10 -4.79 -3.56
C ILE A 150 -1.02 -5.12 -2.08
N ASN A 151 -0.97 -4.08 -1.24
CA ASN A 151 -1.14 -4.16 0.21
C ASN A 151 -2.51 -3.56 0.54
N PHE A 152 -3.38 -4.26 1.27
CA PHE A 152 -4.76 -3.81 1.49
C PHE A 152 -5.22 -3.90 2.93
N GLU A 153 -6.05 -2.94 3.35
CA GLU A 153 -6.65 -2.91 4.67
C GLU A 153 -7.79 -3.95 4.73
N HIS A 154 -7.79 -4.82 5.74
CA HIS A 154 -8.65 -5.99 5.74
C HIS A 154 -10.09 -5.69 6.23
N SER A 155 -10.32 -4.65 7.04
CA SER A 155 -11.63 -4.48 7.71
C SER A 155 -12.80 -4.19 6.76
N TRP A 156 -12.54 -3.72 5.54
CA TRP A 156 -13.60 -3.38 4.59
C TRP A 156 -14.12 -4.56 3.74
N GLY A 157 -13.44 -5.72 3.74
CA GLY A 157 -13.83 -6.86 2.91
C GLY A 157 -13.01 -8.13 3.11
N ASP A 158 -13.35 -9.19 2.37
CA ASP A 158 -12.76 -10.53 2.44
C ASP A 158 -11.63 -10.78 1.42
N GLY A 159 -11.25 -9.75 0.65
CA GLY A 159 -10.22 -9.83 -0.37
C GLY A 159 -10.69 -10.28 -1.77
N VAL A 160 -11.93 -10.76 -1.95
CA VAL A 160 -12.42 -11.19 -3.28
C VAL A 160 -12.43 -10.03 -4.28
N ALA A 161 -12.85 -8.84 -3.82
CA ALA A 161 -12.80 -7.62 -4.62
C ALA A 161 -11.37 -7.22 -5.01
N VAL A 162 -10.40 -7.40 -4.10
CA VAL A 162 -8.98 -7.11 -4.35
C VAL A 162 -8.40 -8.08 -5.38
N LEU A 163 -8.69 -9.38 -5.23
CA LEU A 163 -8.24 -10.40 -6.18
C LEU A 163 -8.82 -10.15 -7.58
N ARG A 164 -10.10 -9.77 -7.68
CA ARG A 164 -10.70 -9.42 -8.98
C ARG A 164 -10.01 -8.20 -9.59
N PHE A 165 -9.81 -7.14 -8.81
CA PHE A 165 -9.10 -5.94 -9.25
C PHE A 165 -7.68 -6.27 -9.74
N GLN A 166 -6.90 -7.04 -8.97
CA GLN A 166 -5.54 -7.44 -9.33
C GLN A 166 -5.50 -8.21 -10.66
N ASN A 167 -6.42 -9.17 -10.85
CA ASN A 167 -6.47 -9.97 -12.07
C ASN A 167 -6.77 -9.12 -13.31
N GLU A 168 -7.74 -8.20 -13.22
CA GLU A 168 -8.10 -7.33 -14.34
C GLU A 168 -7.01 -6.30 -14.62
N VAL A 169 -6.42 -5.68 -13.59
CA VAL A 169 -5.31 -4.71 -13.76
C VAL A 169 -4.06 -5.38 -14.33
N PHE A 170 -3.71 -6.59 -13.88
CA PHE A 170 -2.59 -7.32 -14.44
C PHE A 170 -2.83 -7.66 -15.91
N LYS A 171 -4.02 -8.15 -16.25
CA LYS A 171 -4.37 -8.48 -17.63
C LYS A 171 -4.36 -7.23 -18.52
N ASP A 172 -4.99 -6.15 -18.09
CA ASP A 172 -5.12 -4.93 -18.88
C ASP A 172 -3.77 -4.24 -19.07
N SER A 173 -3.00 -4.06 -18.00
CA SER A 173 -1.69 -3.37 -18.08
C SER A 173 -0.64 -4.14 -18.88
N THR A 174 -0.73 -5.47 -18.95
CA THR A 174 0.21 -6.30 -19.74
C THR A 174 -0.24 -6.53 -21.18
N GLN A 175 -1.54 -6.54 -21.47
CA GLN A 175 -2.06 -6.79 -22.82
C GLN A 175 -2.35 -5.50 -23.60
N ARG A 176 -2.72 -4.43 -22.90
CA ARG A 176 -3.12 -3.13 -23.46
C ARG A 176 -2.49 -1.99 -22.65
N PRO A 177 -1.15 -1.92 -22.58
CA PRO A 177 -0.48 -0.88 -21.80
C PRO A 177 -0.84 0.51 -22.33
N ALA A 178 -1.15 1.45 -21.41
CA ALA A 178 -1.52 2.81 -21.77
C ALA A 178 -0.34 3.65 -22.31
N VAL A 179 0.88 3.26 -21.97
CA VAL A 179 2.16 3.85 -22.41
C VAL A 179 3.18 2.72 -22.63
N SER A 180 4.22 2.98 -23.44
CA SER A 180 5.38 2.11 -23.59
C SER A 180 6.63 2.77 -23.00
N PRO A 181 7.76 2.05 -22.85
CA PRO A 181 9.03 2.66 -22.45
C PRO A 181 9.56 3.74 -23.42
N GLN A 182 8.99 3.84 -24.63
CA GLN A 182 9.30 4.86 -25.64
C GLN A 182 8.25 5.97 -25.70
N SER A 183 7.19 5.89 -24.89
CA SER A 183 6.20 6.96 -24.80
C SER A 183 6.82 8.20 -24.18
N GLU A 184 6.63 9.33 -24.85
CA GLU A 184 7.06 10.63 -24.34
C GLU A 184 6.00 11.19 -23.38
N PRO A 185 6.42 11.77 -22.24
CA PRO A 185 5.51 12.47 -21.35
C PRO A 185 4.86 13.66 -22.07
N ALA A 186 3.65 14.04 -21.65
CA ALA A 186 2.99 15.21 -22.20
C ALA A 186 3.79 16.49 -21.88
N ALA A 187 3.76 17.45 -22.80
CA ALA A 187 4.32 18.79 -22.60
C ALA A 187 3.42 19.67 -21.71
N VAL A 188 3.21 19.21 -20.47
CA VAL A 188 2.54 19.95 -19.40
C VAL A 188 3.57 20.43 -18.38
N ASP A 189 3.18 21.29 -17.44
CA ASP A 189 4.01 21.66 -16.29
C ASP A 189 3.52 20.92 -15.02
N PRO A 190 4.14 19.77 -14.66
CA PRO A 190 3.74 19.00 -13.49
C PRO A 190 3.86 19.78 -12.18
N SER A 191 4.68 20.82 -12.08
CA SER A 191 4.86 21.58 -10.84
C SER A 191 3.59 22.37 -10.45
N THR A 192 2.72 22.64 -11.42
CA THR A 192 1.41 23.29 -11.20
C THR A 192 0.29 22.29 -10.95
N ILE A 193 0.51 21.01 -11.27
CA ILE A 193 -0.50 19.94 -11.24
C ILE A 193 -0.31 19.04 -10.00
N VAL A 194 0.94 18.65 -9.74
CA VAL A 194 1.31 17.79 -8.62
C VAL A 194 1.47 18.63 -7.36
N GLN A 195 0.62 18.38 -6.38
CA GLN A 195 0.72 19.00 -5.09
C GLN A 195 1.46 18.09 -4.11
N LYS A 196 2.62 18.55 -3.61
CA LYS A 196 3.26 17.97 -2.42
C LYS A 196 2.49 18.39 -1.17
N LEU A 197 2.04 17.43 -0.37
CA LEU A 197 1.33 17.71 0.88
C LEU A 197 2.35 18.01 1.99
N HIS A 198 2.06 19.06 2.75
CA HIS A 198 2.82 19.44 3.93
C HIS A 198 1.98 19.19 5.17
N PHE A 199 2.65 18.75 6.24
CA PHE A 199 2.02 18.47 7.51
C PHE A 199 2.71 19.26 8.62
N ASN A 200 1.90 19.97 9.40
CA ASN A 200 2.34 20.68 10.58
C ASN A 200 2.44 19.69 11.74
N LEU A 201 3.63 19.57 12.32
CA LEU A 201 3.90 18.69 13.46
C LEU A 201 4.41 19.51 14.63
N ASP A 202 3.69 19.46 15.74
CA ASP A 202 4.19 19.96 17.02
C ASP A 202 5.14 18.93 17.66
N ASP A 203 5.75 19.29 18.80
CA ASP A 203 6.71 18.40 19.46
C ASP A 203 6.05 17.13 20.02
N SER A 204 4.76 17.19 20.37
CA SER A 204 4.00 16.00 20.79
C SER A 204 3.83 15.00 19.65
N LEU A 205 3.52 15.46 18.44
CA LEU A 205 3.35 14.63 17.24
C LEU A 205 4.70 14.05 16.80
N LYS A 206 5.77 14.86 16.84
CA LYS A 206 7.14 14.39 16.56
C LYS A 206 7.57 13.27 17.51
N ALA A 207 7.32 13.43 18.81
CA ALA A 207 7.61 12.39 19.79
C ALA A 207 6.76 11.13 19.57
N ALA A 208 5.48 11.30 19.21
CA ALA A 208 4.60 10.17 18.91
C ALA A 208 5.06 9.39 17.67
N ILE A 209 5.53 10.06 16.62
CA ILE A 209 6.08 9.41 15.42
C ILE A 209 7.34 8.59 15.77
N LYS A 210 8.22 9.13 16.63
CA LYS A 210 9.40 8.39 17.12
C LYS A 210 9.00 7.12 17.88
N ASN A 211 8.03 7.22 18.80
CA ASN A 211 7.52 6.07 19.55
C ASN A 211 6.86 5.03 18.64
N ALA A 212 6.05 5.48 17.66
CA ALA A 212 5.43 4.61 16.68
C ALA A 212 6.47 3.86 15.84
N LYS A 213 7.56 4.54 15.47
CA LYS A 213 8.70 3.93 14.79
C LYS A 213 9.36 2.85 15.63
N GLU A 214 9.68 3.14 16.90
CA GLU A 214 10.31 2.15 17.79
C GLU A 214 9.45 0.88 17.95
N LYS A 215 8.14 1.04 18.14
CA LYS A 215 7.19 -0.09 18.20
C LYS A 215 7.10 -0.87 16.90
N PHE A 216 7.04 -0.16 15.77
CA PHE A 216 7.01 -0.78 14.45
C PHE A 216 8.27 -1.59 14.21
N ASP A 217 9.45 -1.00 14.42
CA ASP A 217 10.75 -1.66 14.20
C ASP A 217 10.92 -2.88 15.13
N ALA A 218 10.46 -2.81 16.37
CA ALA A 218 10.47 -3.93 17.31
C ALA A 218 9.55 -5.08 16.87
N THR A 219 8.35 -4.76 16.37
CA THR A 219 7.39 -5.76 15.88
C THR A 219 7.88 -6.40 14.57
N ALA A 220 8.30 -5.57 13.61
CA ALA A 220 8.81 -6.02 12.32
C ALA A 220 10.06 -6.91 12.46
N SER A 221 10.98 -6.59 13.38
CA SER A 221 12.19 -7.40 13.60
C SER A 221 11.92 -8.76 14.24
N SER A 222 10.77 -8.95 14.89
CA SER A 222 10.35 -10.25 15.43
C SER A 222 9.72 -11.19 14.38
N LEU A 223 9.35 -10.68 13.21
CA LEU A 223 8.72 -11.45 12.15
C LEU A 223 9.78 -12.13 11.29
N THR A 224 9.69 -13.45 11.10
CA THR A 224 10.51 -14.20 10.15
C THR A 224 9.63 -14.73 9.02
N ILE A 225 10.08 -14.55 7.78
CA ILE A 225 9.40 -15.07 6.59
C ILE A 225 10.40 -15.90 5.78
N ASP A 226 9.96 -17.07 5.33
CA ASP A 226 10.66 -17.87 4.33
C ASP A 226 9.63 -18.50 3.38
N THR A 227 10.08 -18.98 2.23
CA THR A 227 9.23 -19.54 1.20
C THR A 227 9.79 -20.85 0.65
N MET A 228 8.91 -21.79 0.32
CA MET A 228 9.29 -23.04 -0.32
C MET A 228 8.49 -23.23 -1.61
N GLU A 229 9.18 -23.60 -2.69
CA GLU A 229 8.55 -24.05 -3.93
C GLU A 229 8.56 -25.58 -4.01
N PHE A 230 7.39 -26.20 -3.91
CA PHE A 230 7.26 -27.63 -4.11
C PHE A 230 7.20 -27.98 -5.61
N LYS A 231 8.31 -28.48 -6.17
CA LYS A 231 8.47 -28.73 -7.62
C LYS A 231 8.16 -30.15 -8.09
N ARG A 232 7.89 -31.10 -7.18
CA ARG A 232 7.69 -32.52 -7.52
C ARG A 232 6.32 -32.80 -8.16
N GLY A 233 5.36 -31.89 -8.02
CA GLY A 233 4.02 -32.03 -8.58
C GLY A 233 3.05 -30.99 -8.02
N GLY A 234 1.75 -31.18 -8.27
CA GLY A 234 0.71 -30.27 -7.80
C GLY A 234 -0.69 -30.74 -8.22
N LYS A 235 -1.53 -29.79 -8.62
CA LYS A 235 -2.95 -30.02 -8.95
C LYS A 235 -3.18 -31.16 -9.95
N GLU A 236 -2.41 -31.22 -11.03
CA GLU A 236 -2.60 -32.22 -12.08
C GLU A 236 -2.32 -33.63 -11.57
N PHE A 237 -1.18 -33.83 -10.90
CA PHE A 237 -0.82 -35.11 -10.30
C PHE A 237 -1.82 -35.55 -9.22
N LEU A 238 -2.20 -34.67 -8.29
CA LEU A 238 -3.11 -35.03 -7.20
C LEU A 238 -4.51 -35.42 -7.71
N LYS A 239 -4.97 -34.77 -8.78
CA LYS A 239 -6.22 -35.15 -9.45
C LYS A 239 -6.16 -36.54 -10.09
N THR A 240 -5.02 -36.99 -10.63
CA THR A 240 -4.90 -38.37 -11.17
C THR A 240 -4.99 -39.42 -10.07
N GLN A 241 -4.60 -39.05 -8.84
CA GLN A 241 -4.75 -39.86 -7.63
C GLN A 241 -6.15 -39.75 -6.98
N LYS A 242 -7.09 -39.02 -7.60
CA LYS A 242 -8.44 -38.73 -7.06
C LYS A 242 -8.42 -38.02 -5.70
N LEU A 243 -7.37 -37.23 -5.43
CA LEU A 243 -7.24 -36.44 -4.20
C LEU A 243 -7.55 -34.96 -4.47
N SER A 244 -8.22 -34.31 -3.51
CA SER A 244 -8.37 -32.86 -3.53
C SER A 244 -7.02 -32.19 -3.28
N PRO A 245 -6.50 -31.35 -4.20
CA PRO A 245 -5.22 -30.67 -4.00
C PRO A 245 -5.20 -29.81 -2.73
N ASP A 246 -6.32 -29.13 -2.44
CA ASP A 246 -6.47 -28.30 -1.24
C ASP A 246 -6.42 -29.16 0.04
N ALA A 247 -7.16 -30.27 0.08
CA ALA A 247 -7.14 -31.17 1.24
C ALA A 247 -5.74 -31.75 1.50
N VAL A 248 -4.98 -32.05 0.46
CA VAL A 248 -3.59 -32.54 0.58
C VAL A 248 -2.67 -31.43 1.10
N SER A 249 -2.83 -30.18 0.63
CA SER A 249 -2.10 -29.04 1.17
C SER A 249 -2.41 -28.82 2.66
N GLN A 250 -3.68 -28.84 3.05
CA GLN A 250 -4.09 -28.71 4.46
C GLN A 250 -3.53 -29.86 5.33
N LEU A 251 -3.61 -31.10 4.85
CA LEU A 251 -3.03 -32.26 5.52
C LEU A 251 -1.51 -32.10 5.70
N SER A 252 -0.81 -31.51 4.73
CA SER A 252 0.63 -31.27 4.83
C SER A 252 0.98 -30.31 5.97
N PHE A 253 0.16 -29.28 6.22
CA PHE A 253 0.35 -28.38 7.37
C PHE A 253 0.11 -29.11 8.69
N GLN A 254 -0.94 -29.93 8.77
CA GLN A 254 -1.22 -30.73 9.97
C GLN A 254 -0.09 -31.73 10.27
N MET A 255 0.42 -32.44 9.26
CA MET A 255 1.57 -33.34 9.43
C MET A 255 2.86 -32.59 9.80
N ALA A 256 3.12 -31.44 9.18
CA ALA A 256 4.29 -30.62 9.49
C ALA A 256 4.26 -30.12 10.94
N PHE A 257 3.11 -29.60 11.38
CA PHE A 257 2.93 -29.11 12.74
C PHE A 257 3.06 -30.24 13.78
N LEU A 258 2.41 -31.39 13.55
CA LEU A 258 2.54 -32.57 14.40
C LEU A 258 3.99 -33.06 14.47
N ARG A 259 4.72 -33.06 13.35
CA ARG A 259 6.12 -33.48 13.31
C ARG A 259 7.04 -32.52 14.06
N GLN A 260 6.79 -31.22 13.98
CA GLN A 260 7.63 -30.19 14.58
C GLN A 260 7.36 -30.02 16.09
N TYR A 261 6.10 -30.13 16.51
CA TYR A 261 5.67 -29.78 17.87
C TYR A 261 5.02 -30.93 18.65
N GLY A 262 4.70 -32.06 18.01
CA GLY A 262 4.08 -33.22 18.67
C GLY A 262 2.62 -33.01 19.08
N GLN A 263 1.92 -32.04 18.48
CA GLN A 263 0.53 -31.67 18.82
C GLN A 263 -0.31 -31.41 17.56
N THR A 264 -1.62 -31.23 17.72
CA THR A 264 -2.56 -30.85 16.64
C THR A 264 -3.10 -29.44 16.91
N THR A 265 -3.32 -28.65 15.85
CA THR A 265 -3.90 -27.30 15.93
C THR A 265 -5.42 -27.29 15.84
#